data_AF-A0A7J8WUH0-F1
#
_entry.id   AF-A0A7J8WUH0-F1
#
_cell.length_a   1.000
_cell.length_b   1.000
_cell.length_c   1.000
_cell.angle_alpha   90.00
_cell.angle_beta   90.00
_cell.angle_gamma   90.00
#
_symmetry.space_group_name_H-M   'P 1'
#
loop_
_entity.id
_entity.type
_entity.pdbx_description
1 polymer ?
#
loop_
_entity_poly.entity_id
_entity_poly.type
_entity_poly.pdbx_seq_one_letter_code
_entity_poly.pdbx_strand_id
1 'polypeptide(L)'
;MCPAGSSRWCPTPEQVMILEEMYRSGVKTPNATQIQQITSHLSFYGKIEGKNVFYWFQNHKARERQKLRRKLTKQLQLQQQQLFHHYFDSLPSPAFQHHSYYNSPPPFPQVT
;
A
#
# COMPACT_ATOMS: atom_id res chain seq x y z
N MET A 1 22.20 -1.88 -14.35
CA MET A 1 22.66 -0.58 -14.89
C MET A 1 21.43 0.21 -15.31
N CYS A 2 21.31 1.47 -14.93
CA CYS A 2 20.14 2.29 -15.28
C CYS A 2 20.23 2.76 -16.74
N PRO A 3 19.11 2.79 -17.48
CA PRO A 3 19.11 3.15 -18.89
C PRO A 3 19.63 4.58 -19.08
N ALA A 4 20.62 4.74 -19.96
CA ALA A 4 21.22 6.01 -20.32
C ALA A 4 20.13 6.93 -20.89
N GLY A 5 19.75 7.97 -20.12
CA GLY A 5 18.69 8.92 -20.49
C GLY A 5 17.62 9.10 -19.41
N SER A 6 17.57 8.26 -18.38
CA SER A 6 16.63 8.48 -17.27
C SER A 6 17.19 9.48 -16.25
N SER A 7 16.50 10.60 -16.04
CA SER A 7 16.71 11.53 -14.91
C SER A 7 16.31 10.90 -13.56
N ARG A 8 15.87 9.64 -13.57
CA ARG A 8 15.43 8.90 -12.40
C ARG A 8 16.64 8.50 -11.58
N TRP A 9 16.66 8.93 -10.33
CA TRP A 9 17.67 8.51 -9.37
C TRP A 9 17.61 6.99 -9.15
N CYS A 10 18.77 6.35 -9.32
CA CYS A 10 18.99 4.95 -9.02
C CYS A 10 19.88 4.88 -7.77
N PRO A 11 19.30 4.67 -6.58
CA PRO A 11 20.08 4.64 -5.35
C PRO A 11 21.06 3.46 -5.35
N THR A 12 22.25 3.67 -4.80
CA THR A 12 23.17 2.56 -4.51
C THR A 12 22.71 1.79 -3.26
N PRO A 13 23.13 0.52 -3.10
CA PRO A 13 22.81 -0.25 -1.89
C PRO A 13 23.19 0.48 -0.59
N GLU A 14 24.34 1.14 -0.58
CA GLU A 14 24.83 1.92 0.55
C GLU A 14 23.92 3.10 0.87
N GLN A 15 23.47 3.83 -0.17
CA GLN A 15 22.52 4.93 0.01
C GLN A 15 21.19 4.46 0.61
N VAL A 16 20.67 3.32 0.15
CA VAL A 16 19.44 2.74 0.70
C VAL A 16 19.64 2.35 2.17
N MET A 17 20.73 1.64 2.48
CA MET A 17 21.03 1.17 3.84
C MET A 17 21.08 2.33 4.84
N ILE A 18 21.80 3.40 4.50
CA ILE A 18 21.93 4.60 5.36
C ILE A 18 20.57 5.28 5.57
N LEU A 19 19.79 5.45 4.50
CA LEU A 19 18.45 6.06 4.61
C LEU A 19 17.50 5.21 5.46
N GLU A 20 17.55 3.89 5.32
CA GLU A 20 16.76 2.96 6.14
C GLU A 20 17.17 3.01 7.61
N GLU A 21 18.47 3.05 7.91
CA GLU A 21 18.98 3.19 9.27
C GLU A 21 18.51 4.49 9.93
N MET A 22 18.65 5.63 9.25
CA MET A 22 18.14 6.92 9.73
C MET A 22 16.64 6.88 9.98
N TYR A 23 15.88 6.23 9.10
CA TYR A 23 14.44 6.08 9.28
C TYR A 23 14.10 5.24 10.50
N ARG A 24 14.84 4.15 10.73
CA ARG A 24 14.66 3.26 11.90
C ARG A 24 15.06 3.93 13.20
N SER A 25 16.10 4.78 13.20
CA SER A 25 16.55 5.53 14.37
C SER A 25 15.63 6.69 14.76
N GLY A 26 14.64 7.03 13.93
CA GLY A 26 13.54 7.95 14.28
C GLY A 26 13.39 9.15 13.36
N VAL A 27 14.28 9.34 12.38
CA VAL A 27 14.15 10.45 11.42
C VAL A 27 13.03 10.10 10.42
N LYS A 28 11.83 10.64 10.63
CA LYS A 28 10.67 10.40 9.74
C LYS A 28 10.34 11.60 8.83
N THR A 29 10.69 12.80 9.28
CA THR A 29 10.39 14.09 8.66
C THR A 29 11.59 15.01 8.79
N PRO A 30 12.66 14.77 8.01
CA PRO A 30 13.82 15.65 8.04
C PRO A 30 13.42 17.05 7.55
N ASN A 31 13.90 18.08 8.24
CA ASN A 31 13.76 19.47 7.81
C ASN A 31 14.72 19.80 6.65
N ALA A 32 14.65 21.01 6.10
CA ALA A 32 15.47 21.41 4.95
C ALA A 32 16.98 21.28 5.20
N THR A 33 17.46 21.70 6.37
CA THR A 33 18.88 21.59 6.75
C THR A 33 19.31 20.13 6.87
N GLN A 34 18.48 19.28 7.49
CA GLN A 34 18.75 17.84 7.59
C GLN A 34 18.76 17.18 6.22
N ILE A 35 17.85 17.56 5.31
CA ILE A 35 17.86 17.07 3.92
C ILE A 35 19.19 17.41 3.24
N GLN A 36 19.69 18.65 3.40
CA GLN A 36 21.00 19.03 2.85
C GLN A 36 22.13 18.20 3.46
N GLN A 37 22.18 18.05 4.78
CA GLN A 37 23.22 17.25 5.47
C GLN A 37 23.20 15.78 5.02
N ILE A 38 22.02 15.17 4.96
CA ILE A 38 21.85 13.78 4.49
C ILE A 38 22.29 13.68 3.03
N THR A 39 21.91 14.62 2.17
CA THR A 39 22.30 14.63 0.75
C THR A 39 23.83 14.73 0.60
N SER A 40 24.47 15.62 1.36
CA SER A 40 25.93 15.77 1.37
C SER A 40 26.63 14.52 1.87
N HIS A 41 26.07 13.79 2.84
CA HIS A 41 26.63 12.53 3.27
C HIS A 41 26.42 11.40 2.25
N LEU A 42 25.25 11.33 1.63
CA LEU A 42 24.92 10.28 0.65
C LEU A 42 25.64 10.46 -0.70
N SER A 43 26.10 11.67 -1.01
CA SER A 43 26.83 11.96 -2.25
C SER A 43 28.19 11.26 -2.34
N PHE A 44 28.79 10.90 -1.20
CA PHE A 44 30.00 10.08 -1.14
C PHE A 44 29.81 8.67 -1.72
N TYR A 45 28.57 8.18 -1.76
CA TYR A 45 28.22 6.83 -2.21
C TYR A 45 27.57 6.80 -3.60
N GLY A 46 27.44 7.96 -4.27
CA GLY A 46 26.87 8.06 -5.61
C GLY A 46 26.06 9.34 -5.84
N LYS A 47 25.67 9.60 -7.10
CA LYS A 47 24.91 10.79 -7.47
C LYS A 47 23.56 10.83 -6.75
N ILE A 48 23.29 11.93 -6.04
CA ILE A 48 22.04 12.18 -5.34
C ILE A 48 21.75 13.69 -5.29
N GLU A 49 20.48 14.07 -5.17
CA GLU A 49 20.00 15.43 -5.02
C GLU A 49 19.05 15.51 -3.83
N GLY A 50 18.87 16.70 -3.23
CA GLY A 50 18.00 16.88 -2.06
C GLY A 50 16.55 16.42 -2.28
N LYS A 51 16.02 16.58 -3.50
CA LYS A 51 14.68 16.08 -3.87
C LYS A 51 14.55 14.57 -3.72
N ASN A 52 15.63 13.82 -3.98
CA ASN A 52 15.65 12.37 -3.85
C ASN A 52 15.49 11.96 -2.39
N VAL A 53 16.24 12.60 -1.49
CA VAL A 53 16.13 12.38 -0.04
C VAL A 53 14.73 12.74 0.44
N PHE A 54 14.24 13.93 0.10
CA PHE A 54 12.88 14.37 0.44
C PHE A 54 11.81 13.34 0.02
N TYR A 55 11.82 12.93 -1.26
CA TYR A 55 10.86 11.97 -1.76
C TYR A 55 11.06 10.58 -1.20
N TRP A 56 12.28 10.16 -0.88
CA TRP A 56 12.52 8.87 -0.24
C TRP A 56 11.81 8.78 1.11
N PHE A 57 11.95 9.82 1.97
CA PHE A 57 11.26 9.86 3.27
C PHE A 57 9.73 10.00 3.12
N GLN A 58 9.25 10.77 2.15
CA GLN A 58 7.81 10.85 1.87
C GLN A 58 7.25 9.50 1.38
N ASN A 59 7.92 8.85 0.43
CA ASN A 59 7.52 7.57 -0.13
C ASN A 59 7.55 6.46 0.92
N HIS A 60 8.54 6.45 1.82
CA HIS A 60 8.60 5.49 2.91
C HIS A 60 7.36 5.58 3.81
N LYS A 61 7.01 6.79 4.27
CA LYS A 61 5.78 7.00 5.05
C LYS A 61 4.51 6.63 4.28
N ALA A 62 4.45 6.98 2.99
CA ALA A 62 3.31 6.65 2.15
C ALA A 62 3.14 5.12 2.03
N ARG A 63 4.24 4.39 1.84
CA ARG A 63 4.26 2.93 1.77
C ARG A 63 3.82 2.28 3.08
N GLU A 64 4.29 2.78 4.22
CA GLU A 64 3.85 2.28 5.54
C GLU A 64 2.34 2.49 5.76
N ARG A 65 1.84 3.69 5.45
CA ARG A 65 0.39 3.98 5.50
C ARG A 65 -0.40 3.09 4.53
N GLN A 66 0.12 2.86 3.33
CA GLN A 66 -0.52 1.99 2.35
C GLN A 66 -0.58 0.53 2.83
N LYS A 67 0.49 0.02 3.45
CA LYS A 67 0.49 -1.32 4.07
C LYS A 67 -0.59 -1.44 5.13
N LEU A 68 -0.72 -0.44 6.02
CA LEU A 68 -1.77 -0.42 7.05
C LEU A 68 -3.17 -0.43 6.43
N ARG A 69 -3.42 0.43 5.44
CA ARG A 69 -4.71 0.48 4.72
C ARG A 69 -5.05 -0.86 4.08
N ARG A 70 -4.10 -1.50 3.39
CA ARG A 70 -4.32 -2.82 2.75
C ARG A 70 -4.66 -3.91 3.78
N LYS A 71 -3.99 -3.93 4.93
CA LYS A 71 -4.30 -4.86 6.02
C LYS A 71 -5.73 -4.66 6.53
N LEU A 72 -6.10 -3.41 6.79
CA LEU A 72 -7.45 -3.06 7.26
C LEU A 72 -8.53 -3.44 6.25
N THR A 73 -8.34 -3.11 4.96
CA THR A 73 -9.28 -3.47 3.90
C THR A 73 -9.46 -4.98 3.79
N LYS A 74 -8.36 -5.76 3.86
CA LYS A 74 -8.43 -7.23 3.83
C LYS A 74 -9.21 -7.77 5.03
N GLN A 75 -8.99 -7.21 6.22
CA GLN A 75 -9.71 -7.62 7.43
C GLN A 75 -11.21 -7.33 7.31
N LEU A 76 -11.58 -6.15 6.82
CA LEU A 76 -12.99 -5.77 6.62
C LEU A 76 -13.68 -6.68 5.60
N GLN A 77 -12.99 -7.03 4.51
CA GLN A 77 -13.53 -7.93 3.49
C GLN A 77 -13.79 -9.34 4.05
N LEU A 78 -12.88 -9.87 4.87
CA LEU A 78 -13.07 -11.16 5.53
C LEU A 78 -14.25 -11.13 6.51
N GLN A 79 -14.40 -10.05 7.29
CA GLN A 79 -15.54 -9.90 8.18
C GLN A 79 -16.86 -9.86 7.40
N GLN A 80 -16.91 -9.14 6.27
CA GLN A 80 -18.10 -9.10 5.43
C GLN A 80 -18.46 -10.48 4.85
N GLN A 81 -17.47 -11.27 4.42
CA GLN A 81 -17.68 -12.64 3.94
C GLN A 81 -18.21 -13.58 5.04
N GLN A 82 -17.73 -13.43 6.27
CA GLN A 82 -18.22 -14.19 7.42
C GLN A 82 -19.68 -13.81 7.77
N LEU A 83 -20.00 -12.51 7.77
CA LEU A 83 -21.37 -12.04 7.98
C LEU A 83 -22.31 -12.53 6.87
N PHE A 84 -21.84 -12.55 5.62
CA PHE A 84 -22.61 -13.09 4.50
C PHE A 84 -22.89 -14.59 4.65
N HIS A 85 -21.87 -15.40 4.98
CA HIS A 85 -22.09 -16.84 5.24
C HIS A 85 -23.08 -17.05 6.38
N HIS A 86 -22.89 -16.36 7.50
CA HIS A 86 -23.79 -16.47 8.65
C HIS A 86 -25.23 -16.07 8.29
N TYR A 87 -25.43 -15.02 7.49
CA TYR A 87 -26.75 -14.64 7.00
C TYR A 87 -27.41 -15.78 6.22
N PHE A 88 -26.69 -16.40 5.28
CA PHE A 88 -27.22 -17.51 4.49
C PHE A 88 -27.50 -18.76 5.31
N ASP A 89 -26.65 -19.09 6.28
CA ASP A 89 -26.86 -20.24 7.18
C ASP A 89 -28.04 -20.01 8.15
N SER A 90 -28.31 -18.76 8.52
CA SER A 90 -29.41 -18.39 9.41
C SER A 90 -30.77 -18.27 8.72
N LEU A 91 -30.83 -18.31 7.38
CA LEU A 91 -32.09 -18.36 6.65
C LEU A 91 -32.77 -19.71 6.95
N PRO A 92 -34.04 -19.73 7.40
CA PRO A 92 -34.75 -20.98 7.57
C PRO A 92 -34.80 -21.69 6.21
N SER A 93 -34.30 -22.93 6.18
CA SER A 93 -34.34 -23.77 4.98
C SER A 93 -35.79 -23.81 4.49
N PRO A 94 -36.09 -23.45 3.23
CA PRO A 94 -37.44 -23.56 2.72
C PRO A 94 -37.76 -25.04 2.69
N ALA A 95 -38.54 -25.50 3.67
CA ALA A 95 -39.08 -26.85 3.70
C ALA A 95 -39.81 -27.04 2.36
N PHE A 96 -39.24 -27.88 1.51
CA PHE A 96 -39.78 -28.40 0.26
C PHE A 96 -41.19 -27.90 -0.11
N GLN A 97 -41.27 -26.76 -0.81
CA GLN A 97 -42.37 -26.50 -1.74
C GLN A 97 -41.78 -26.54 -3.15
N HIS A 98 -41.68 -27.78 -3.64
CA HIS A 98 -41.34 -28.11 -5.01
C HIS A 98 -42.38 -27.47 -5.95
N HIS A 99 -41.93 -26.96 -7.10
CA HIS A 99 -42.70 -26.37 -8.22
C HIS A 99 -43.09 -24.89 -8.13
N SER A 100 -42.18 -23.97 -8.50
CA SER A 100 -42.48 -22.85 -9.45
C SER A 100 -41.31 -21.87 -9.73
N TYR A 101 -40.13 -22.00 -9.09
CA TYR A 101 -39.10 -20.95 -9.13
C TYR A 101 -38.12 -20.93 -10.31
N TYR A 102 -38.27 -21.79 -11.34
CA TYR A 102 -37.35 -21.77 -12.50
C TYR A 102 -37.54 -20.57 -13.44
N ASN A 103 -38.48 -19.66 -13.17
CA ASN A 103 -38.83 -18.55 -14.07
C ASN A 103 -38.59 -17.14 -13.50
N SER A 104 -37.70 -16.94 -12.53
CA SER A 104 -37.37 -15.56 -12.08
C SER A 104 -35.90 -15.20 -12.33
N PRO A 105 -35.62 -14.13 -13.09
CA PRO A 105 -34.26 -13.65 -13.29
C PRO A 105 -33.69 -13.05 -11.99
N PRO A 106 -32.37 -13.06 -11.80
CA PRO A 106 -31.74 -12.58 -10.58
C PRO A 106 -31.89 -11.05 -10.44
N PRO A 107 -32.16 -10.51 -9.25
CA PRO A 107 -32.27 -9.08 -9.03
C PRO A 107 -30.88 -8.51 -8.72
N PHE A 108 -30.05 -8.31 -9.74
CA PHE A 108 -28.89 -7.44 -9.60
C PHE A 108 -28.84 -6.43 -10.75
N PRO A 109 -28.69 -5.12 -10.44
CA PRO A 109 -28.54 -4.11 -11.46
C PRO A 109 -27.16 -4.25 -12.11
N GLN A 110 -27.14 -4.39 -13.43
CA GLN A 110 -25.93 -4.24 -14.25
C GLN A 110 -25.54 -2.75 -14.22
N VAL A 111 -24.40 -2.45 -13.62
CA VAL A 111 -23.83 -1.10 -13.61
C VAL A 111 -23.05 -0.91 -14.92
N THR A 112 -23.50 0.03 -15.75
CA THR A 112 -22.84 0.51 -16.98
C THR A 112 -21.76 1.54 -16.68
#